data_AF-A0A9Q0VHN0-F1
#
_entry.id   AF-A0A9Q0VHN0-F1
#
_cell.length_a   1.000
_cell.length_b   1.000
_cell.length_c   1.000
_cell.angle_alpha   90.00
_cell.angle_beta   90.00
_cell.angle_gamma   90.00
#
_symmetry.space_group_name_H-M   'P 1'
#
loop_
_entity.id
_entity.type
_entity.pdbx_description
1 polymer ?
#
loop_
_entity_poly.entity_id
_entity_poly.type
_entity_poly.pdbx_seq_one_letter_code
_entity_poly.pdbx_strand_id
1 'polypeptide(L)'
;MESSSMNNTAEKDVDLLVDTAEAEVLKKRISSHPLYGLLVKTHIDCLKVGSIGGVDESPRVRPKLPSQFPNPSSLSQPELDSFMEAYCFALSKLKEAMEEPQQETAAFISSMHLQLKELTRTHSKSASEPPTSTASSGELLNLLHSIIVSSMQPSYE
;
A
#
# COMPACT_ATOMS: atom_id res chain seq x y z
N MET A 1 -33.85 15.56 -61.31
CA MET A 1 -34.68 14.34 -61.17
C MET A 1 -33.85 13.35 -60.39
N GLU A 2 -33.73 13.58 -59.08
CA GLU A 2 -34.56 13.01 -57.99
C GLU A 2 -34.23 11.53 -57.75
N SER A 3 -33.39 11.28 -56.73
CA SER A 3 -33.69 10.53 -55.50
C SER A 3 -33.49 9.01 -55.67
N SER A 4 -32.74 8.34 -54.81
CA SER A 4 -33.18 8.07 -53.45
C SER A 4 -32.01 7.74 -52.52
N SER A 5 -31.91 8.51 -51.44
CA SER A 5 -31.23 8.15 -50.19
C SER A 5 -32.19 7.26 -49.41
N MET A 6 -31.76 6.05 -49.04
CA MET A 6 -32.40 5.30 -47.97
C MET A 6 -31.39 5.04 -46.86
N ASN A 7 -31.77 5.57 -45.71
CA ASN A 7 -31.01 5.77 -44.50
C ASN A 7 -31.04 4.47 -43.69
N ASN A 8 -29.96 4.13 -43.00
CA ASN A 8 -30.02 3.30 -41.80
C ASN A 8 -29.02 3.85 -40.77
N THR A 9 -29.51 4.73 -39.91
CA THR A 9 -28.79 5.27 -38.74
C THR A 9 -29.33 4.69 -37.42
N ALA A 10 -30.14 3.63 -37.47
CA ALA A 10 -30.85 3.10 -36.29
C ALA A 10 -30.18 1.89 -35.60
N GLU A 11 -28.92 1.56 -35.90
CA GLU A 11 -28.27 0.35 -35.33
C GLU A 11 -27.21 0.64 -34.27
N LYS A 12 -26.84 1.90 -34.01
CA LYS A 12 -25.78 2.24 -33.04
C LYS A 12 -26.27 2.51 -31.61
N ASP A 13 -27.55 2.79 -31.41
CA ASP A 13 -28.10 3.09 -30.08
C ASP A 13 -28.53 1.83 -29.31
N VAL A 14 -28.79 0.72 -29.99
CA VAL A 14 -29.26 -0.53 -29.35
C VAL A 14 -28.13 -1.23 -28.58
N ASP A 15 -26.90 -1.18 -29.11
CA ASP A 15 -25.73 -1.87 -28.55
C ASP A 15 -25.26 -1.24 -27.21
N LEU A 16 -25.25 0.10 -27.12
CA LEU A 16 -24.89 0.83 -25.90
C LEU A 16 -25.95 0.69 -24.78
N LEU A 17 -27.22 0.56 -25.15
CA LEU A 17 -28.32 0.37 -24.20
C LEU A 17 -28.34 -1.06 -23.63
N VAL A 18 -27.96 -2.06 -24.42
CA VAL A 18 -27.79 -3.45 -23.96
C VAL A 18 -26.62 -3.54 -22.98
N ASP A 19 -25.46 -2.96 -23.32
CA ASP A 19 -24.29 -2.94 -22.44
C ASP A 19 -24.56 -2.30 -21.07
N THR A 20 -25.34 -1.21 -21.04
CA THR A 20 -25.70 -0.55 -19.78
C THR A 20 -26.73 -1.33 -18.97
N ALA A 21 -27.72 -1.96 -19.63
CA ALA A 21 -28.71 -2.77 -18.95
C ALA A 21 -28.11 -4.04 -18.32
N GLU A 22 -27.25 -4.75 -19.04
CA GLU A 22 -26.59 -5.94 -18.49
C GLU A 22 -25.62 -5.59 -17.36
N ALA A 23 -24.92 -4.46 -17.46
CA ALA A 23 -24.08 -3.95 -16.38
C ALA A 23 -24.87 -3.64 -15.10
N GLU A 24 -26.06 -3.03 -15.22
CA GLU A 24 -26.93 -2.77 -14.06
C GLU A 24 -27.50 -4.07 -13.47
N VAL A 25 -27.81 -5.09 -14.29
CA VAL A 25 -28.20 -6.43 -13.79
C VAL A 25 -27.06 -7.07 -13.00
N LEU A 26 -25.83 -7.07 -13.51
CA LEU A 26 -24.69 -7.63 -12.81
C LEU A 26 -24.39 -6.87 -11.51
N LYS A 27 -24.43 -5.55 -11.55
CA LYS A 27 -24.26 -4.69 -10.35
C LYS A 27 -25.33 -4.99 -9.30
N LYS A 28 -26.59 -5.21 -9.71
CA LYS A 28 -27.66 -5.65 -8.81
C LYS A 28 -27.35 -7.01 -8.19
N ARG A 29 -26.89 -7.98 -9.00
CA ARG A 29 -26.49 -9.31 -8.50
C ARG A 29 -25.37 -9.22 -7.49
N ILE A 30 -24.29 -8.50 -7.80
CA ILE A 30 -23.15 -8.27 -6.90
C ILE A 30 -23.60 -7.59 -5.61
N SER A 31 -24.38 -6.51 -5.69
CA SER A 31 -24.83 -5.76 -4.50
C SER A 31 -25.83 -6.52 -3.63
N SER A 32 -26.58 -7.46 -4.20
CA SER A 32 -27.49 -8.35 -3.46
C SER A 32 -26.80 -9.59 -2.87
N HIS A 33 -25.51 -9.81 -3.16
CA HIS A 33 -24.79 -11.01 -2.75
C HIS A 33 -24.52 -11.03 -1.23
N PRO A 34 -24.65 -12.18 -0.54
CA PRO A 34 -24.41 -12.27 0.91
C PRO A 34 -23.02 -11.77 1.36
N LEU A 35 -21.99 -11.99 0.53
CA LEU A 35 -20.62 -11.53 0.79
C LEU A 35 -20.35 -10.06 0.46
N TYR A 36 -21.30 -9.32 -0.14
CA TYR A 36 -21.05 -7.94 -0.57
C TYR A 36 -20.61 -7.02 0.58
N GLY A 37 -21.22 -7.16 1.76
CA GLY A 37 -20.81 -6.39 2.93
C GLY A 37 -19.38 -6.69 3.38
N LEU A 38 -18.95 -7.96 3.33
CA LEU A 38 -17.59 -8.37 3.66
C LEU A 38 -16.59 -7.84 2.62
N LEU A 39 -16.94 -7.92 1.34
CA LEU A 39 -16.16 -7.39 0.23
C LEU A 39 -15.90 -5.88 0.41
N VAL A 40 -16.95 -5.09 0.65
CA VAL A 40 -16.82 -3.64 0.85
C VAL A 40 -15.94 -3.34 2.06
N LYS A 41 -16.17 -4.05 3.18
CA LYS A 41 -15.37 -3.88 4.39
C LYS A 41 -13.89 -4.17 4.16
N THR A 42 -13.55 -5.32 3.59
CA THR A 42 -12.16 -5.73 3.32
C THR A 42 -11.48 -4.76 2.34
N HIS A 43 -12.22 -4.23 1.37
CA HIS A 43 -11.72 -3.24 0.43
C HIS A 43 -11.38 -1.92 1.14
N ILE A 44 -12.28 -1.41 1.98
CA ILE A 44 -12.04 -0.18 2.77
C ILE A 44 -10.87 -0.36 3.73
N ASP A 45 -10.78 -1.50 4.41
CA ASP A 45 -9.67 -1.79 5.31
C ASP A 45 -8.32 -1.87 4.57
N CYS A 46 -8.30 -2.39 3.34
CA CYS A 46 -7.12 -2.36 2.49
C CYS A 46 -6.72 -0.92 2.11
N LEU A 47 -7.68 -0.07 1.72
CA LEU A 47 -7.41 1.33 1.38
C LEU A 47 -6.87 2.13 2.58
N LYS A 48 -7.37 1.84 3.79
CA LYS A 48 -6.90 2.48 5.03
C LYS A 48 -5.42 2.23 5.32
N VAL A 49 -4.94 1.00 5.08
CA VAL A 49 -3.51 0.68 5.21
C VAL A 49 -2.68 1.43 4.16
N GLY A 50 -3.22 1.65 2.95
CA GLY A 50 -2.55 2.39 1.89
C GLY A 50 -2.52 3.91 2.03
N SER A 51 -3.39 4.49 2.85
CA SER A 51 -3.47 5.95 3.05
C SER A 51 -2.47 6.41 4.10
N ILE A 52 -1.21 6.60 3.68
CA ILE A 52 -0.18 7.27 4.50
C ILE A 52 -0.54 8.76 4.56
N GLY A 53 -1.30 9.17 5.57
CA GLY A 53 -1.76 10.55 5.75
C GLY A 53 -3.23 10.71 5.36
N GLY A 54 -4.02 11.28 6.27
CA GLY A 54 -5.45 11.50 6.05
C GLY A 54 -5.70 12.37 4.82
N VAL A 55 -6.45 11.80 3.89
CA VAL A 55 -7.29 12.46 2.88
C VAL A 55 -6.63 13.63 2.14
N ASP A 56 -6.02 13.33 1.00
CA ASP A 56 -6.32 14.11 -0.20
C ASP A 56 -6.97 13.15 -1.20
N GLU A 57 -8.30 13.25 -1.32
CA GLU A 57 -9.12 12.49 -2.25
C GLU A 57 -8.91 13.03 -3.67
N SER A 58 -7.67 13.01 -4.15
CA SER A 58 -7.40 13.29 -5.55
C SER A 58 -7.98 12.14 -6.38
N PRO A 59 -8.89 12.38 -7.33
CA PRO A 59 -9.45 11.32 -8.16
C PRO A 59 -8.31 10.73 -8.98
N ARG A 60 -7.75 9.60 -8.52
CA ARG A 60 -6.79 8.84 -9.32
C ARG A 60 -7.50 8.50 -10.62
N VAL A 61 -6.94 9.00 -11.73
CA VAL A 61 -7.40 8.72 -13.09
C VAL A 61 -7.49 7.20 -13.21
N ARG A 62 -8.72 6.67 -13.22
CA ARG A 62 -8.93 5.24 -13.45
C ARG A 62 -8.40 4.95 -14.85
N PRO A 63 -7.40 4.07 -15.00
CA PRO A 63 -7.06 3.57 -16.31
C PRO A 63 -8.35 3.01 -16.91
N LYS A 64 -8.72 3.51 -18.09
CA LYS A 64 -9.87 3.00 -18.84
C LYS A 64 -9.43 1.62 -19.36
N LEU A 65 -9.49 0.63 -18.48
CA LEU A 65 -9.23 -0.76 -18.83
C LEU A 65 -10.25 -1.13 -19.91
N PRO A 66 -9.82 -1.73 -21.03
CA PRO A 66 -10.77 -2.24 -22.02
C PRO A 66 -11.69 -3.23 -21.30
N SER A 67 -12.99 -2.91 -21.24
CA SER A 67 -14.01 -3.75 -20.65
C SER A 67 -14.31 -4.92 -21.58
N GLN A 68 -13.32 -5.78 -21.81
CA GLN A 68 -13.55 -7.07 -22.44
C GLN A 68 -13.88 -8.08 -21.34
N PHE A 69 -14.92 -7.77 -20.57
CA PHE A 69 -15.50 -8.76 -19.68
C PHE A 69 -16.38 -9.67 -20.53
N PRO A 70 -16.31 -11.00 -20.34
CA PRO A 70 -17.31 -11.92 -20.88
C PRO A 70 -18.71 -11.42 -20.50
N ASN A 71 -19.67 -11.58 -21.41
CA ASN A 71 -21.04 -11.08 -21.26
C ASN A 71 -21.52 -11.19 -19.80
N PRO A 72 -21.74 -10.08 -19.09
CA PRO A 72 -22.05 -10.09 -17.66
C PRO A 72 -23.37 -10.82 -17.35
N SER A 73 -24.22 -11.00 -18.38
CA SER A 73 -25.43 -11.81 -18.38
C SER A 73 -25.18 -13.32 -18.27
N SER A 74 -23.97 -13.83 -18.57
CA SER A 74 -23.66 -15.27 -18.51
C SER A 74 -23.10 -15.77 -17.19
N LEU A 75 -22.77 -14.88 -16.24
CA LEU A 75 -22.19 -15.28 -14.96
C LEU A 75 -23.18 -16.14 -14.17
N SER A 76 -22.83 -17.39 -13.93
CA SER A 76 -23.61 -18.29 -13.08
C SER A 76 -23.49 -17.90 -11.60
N GLN A 77 -24.41 -18.35 -10.73
CA GLN A 77 -24.29 -18.11 -9.29
C GLN A 77 -22.97 -18.68 -8.71
N PRO A 78 -22.55 -19.92 -9.01
CA PRO A 78 -21.28 -20.45 -8.50
C PRO A 78 -20.04 -19.67 -8.95
N GLU A 79 -20.04 -19.12 -10.16
CA GLU A 79 -18.95 -18.26 -10.62
C GLU A 79 -18.91 -16.93 -9.86
N LEU A 80 -20.09 -16.34 -9.58
CA LEU A 80 -20.18 -15.14 -8.75
C LEU A 80 -19.73 -15.42 -7.32
N ASP A 81 -20.13 -16.56 -6.73
CA ASP A 81 -19.69 -16.97 -5.39
C ASP A 81 -18.17 -17.06 -5.32
N SER A 82 -17.57 -17.80 -6.26
CA SER A 82 -16.12 -17.98 -6.38
C SER A 82 -15.39 -16.65 -6.58
N PHE A 83 -15.92 -15.76 -7.42
CA PHE A 83 -15.39 -14.42 -7.61
C PHE A 83 -15.41 -13.60 -6.31
N MET A 84 -16.54 -13.59 -5.60
CA MET A 84 -16.70 -12.82 -4.37
C MET A 84 -15.73 -13.31 -3.27
N GLU A 85 -15.56 -14.64 -3.14
CA GLU A 85 -14.61 -15.25 -2.21
C GLU A 85 -13.15 -14.93 -2.57
N ALA A 86 -12.78 -15.17 -3.84
CA ALA A 86 -11.42 -14.93 -4.33
C ALA A 86 -11.03 -13.45 -4.18
N TYR A 87 -11.95 -12.53 -4.44
CA TYR A 87 -11.69 -11.10 -4.31
C TYR A 87 -11.53 -10.68 -2.84
N CYS A 88 -12.38 -11.16 -1.93
CA CYS A 88 -12.21 -10.92 -0.49
C CYS A 88 -10.87 -11.46 0.02
N PHE A 89 -10.49 -12.67 -0.42
CA PHE A 89 -9.23 -13.30 -0.06
C PHE A 89 -8.03 -12.49 -0.58
N ALA A 90 -8.05 -12.10 -1.85
CA ALA A 90 -6.99 -11.31 -2.47
C ALA A 90 -6.80 -9.95 -1.76
N LEU A 91 -7.89 -9.25 -1.44
CA LEU A 91 -7.83 -8.00 -0.67
C LEU A 91 -7.25 -8.20 0.73
N SER A 92 -7.59 -9.30 1.40
CA SER A 92 -7.06 -9.62 2.73
C SER A 92 -5.56 -9.88 2.69
N LYS A 93 -5.08 -10.59 1.65
CA LYS A 93 -3.65 -10.82 1.42
C LYS A 93 -2.91 -9.55 1.06
N LEU A 94 -3.51 -8.68 0.24
CA LEU A 94 -2.95 -7.38 -0.08
C LEU A 94 -2.82 -6.50 1.18
N LYS A 95 -3.86 -6.46 2.02
CA LYS A 95 -3.83 -5.74 3.29
C LYS A 95 -2.68 -6.22 4.18
N GLU A 96 -2.56 -7.53 4.38
CA GLU A 96 -1.49 -8.15 5.17
C GLU A 96 -0.10 -7.77 4.64
N ALA A 97 0.13 -7.93 3.34
CA ALA A 97 1.39 -7.62 2.68
C ALA A 97 1.76 -6.12 2.72
N MET A 98 0.77 -5.22 2.86
CA MET A 98 1.02 -3.79 3.04
C MET A 98 1.25 -3.41 4.50
N GLU A 99 0.57 -4.07 5.44
CA GLU A 99 0.62 -3.76 6.86
C GLU A 99 1.92 -4.26 7.51
N GLU A 100 2.41 -5.44 7.12
CA GLU A 100 3.67 -6.02 7.61
C GLU A 100 4.87 -5.07 7.50
N PRO A 101 5.27 -4.57 6.30
CA PRO A 101 6.42 -3.67 6.18
C PRO A 101 6.22 -2.33 6.89
N GLN A 102 4.98 -1.86 7.04
CA GLN A 102 4.68 -0.63 7.80
C GLN A 102 4.94 -0.83 9.30
N GLN A 103 4.50 -1.95 9.86
CA GLN A 103 4.73 -2.29 11.26
C GLN A 103 6.21 -2.52 11.55
N GLU A 104 6.91 -3.23 10.66
CA GLU A 104 8.37 -3.44 10.75
C GLU A 104 9.13 -2.10 10.76
N THR A 105 8.78 -1.20 9.84
CA THR A 105 9.39 0.13 9.76
C THR A 105 9.11 0.95 11.02
N ALA A 106 7.87 0.95 11.52
CA ALA A 106 7.51 1.68 12.74
C ALA A 106 8.25 1.14 13.97
N ALA A 107 8.41 -0.18 14.07
CA ALA A 107 9.18 -0.83 15.14
C ALA A 107 10.67 -0.47 15.06
N PHE A 108 11.26 -0.52 13.85
CA PHE A 108 12.65 -0.13 13.62
C PHE A 108 12.90 1.33 14.04
N ILE A 109 12.06 2.26 13.56
CA ILE A 109 12.16 3.69 13.90
C ILE A 109 12.05 3.89 15.42
N SER A 110 11.08 3.25 16.07
CA SER A 110 10.88 3.34 17.52
C SER A 110 12.10 2.84 18.30
N SER A 111 12.68 1.72 17.87
CA SER A 111 13.90 1.16 18.46
C SER A 111 15.08 2.14 18.34
N MET A 112 15.31 2.71 17.15
CA MET A 112 16.35 3.70 16.93
C MET A 112 16.17 4.96 17.80
N HIS A 113 14.94 5.47 17.91
CA HIS A 113 14.64 6.61 18.80
C HIS A 113 14.95 6.30 20.27
N LEU A 114 14.67 5.09 20.76
CA LEU A 114 14.99 4.68 22.12
C LEU A 114 16.50 4.62 22.35
N GLN A 115 17.27 4.05 21.41
CA GLN A 115 18.73 3.98 21.50
C GLN A 115 19.35 5.38 21.55
N LEU A 116 18.92 6.29 20.68
CA LEU A 116 19.40 7.68 20.66
C LEU A 116 19.07 8.43 21.96
N LYS A 117 17.86 8.20 22.51
CA LYS A 117 17.45 8.80 23.78
C LYS A 117 18.30 8.32 24.95
N GLU A 118 18.68 7.04 24.96
CA GLU A 118 19.53 6.50 26.02
C GLU A 118 20.96 7.05 25.95
N LEU A 119 21.55 7.12 24.75
CA LEU A 119 22.86 7.77 24.56
C LEU A 119 22.88 9.22 25.07
N THR A 120 21.83 9.98 24.76
CA THR A 120 21.73 11.38 25.21
C THR A 120 21.64 11.48 26.74
N ARG A 121 20.94 10.54 27.40
CA ARG A 121 20.83 10.49 28.86
C ARG A 121 22.16 10.15 29.52
N THR A 122 22.90 9.16 29.02
CA THR A 122 24.18 8.76 29.60
C THR A 122 25.21 9.89 29.54
N HIS A 123 25.28 10.64 28.44
CA HIS A 123 26.15 11.81 28.31
C HIS A 123 25.80 12.96 29.28
N SER A 124 24.52 13.14 29.63
CA SER A 124 24.11 14.15 30.61
C SER A 124 24.46 13.79 32.06
N LYS A 125 24.62 12.49 32.38
CA LYS A 125 24.89 12.02 33.73
C LYS A 125 26.38 12.02 34.09
N SER A 126 27.27 11.87 33.10
CA SER A 126 28.72 11.92 33.33
C SER A 126 29.28 13.33 33.55
N ALA A 127 28.49 14.39 33.33
CA ALA A 127 28.92 15.78 33.53
C ALA A 127 28.83 16.28 34.99
N SER A 128 28.58 15.38 35.96
CA SER A 128 28.38 15.73 37.38
C SER A 128 29.42 15.17 38.37
N GLU A 129 30.52 14.56 37.89
CA GLU A 129 31.65 14.18 38.75
C GLU A 129 32.81 15.19 38.67
N PRO A 130 33.49 15.49 39.79
CA PRO A 130 34.54 16.50 39.86
C PRO A 130 35.78 16.06 39.08
N PRO A 131 36.58 17.00 38.54
CA PRO A 131 37.64 16.69 37.59
C PRO A 131 38.84 16.09 38.32
N THR A 132 39.24 14.88 37.93
CA THR A 132 40.65 14.47 38.02
C THR A 132 41.11 14.08 36.61
N SER A 133 41.97 14.94 36.06
CA SER A 133 42.63 14.87 34.76
C SER A 133 41.69 14.93 33.54
N THR A 134 41.34 16.15 33.16
CA THR A 134 40.90 16.50 31.81
C THR A 134 42.00 16.10 30.81
N ALA A 135 41.88 14.90 30.24
CA ALA A 135 42.55 14.58 28.99
C ALA A 135 42.07 15.57 27.94
N SER A 136 43.01 16.20 27.26
CA SER A 136 42.69 17.20 26.23
C SER A 136 41.90 16.53 25.12
N SER A 137 40.94 17.25 24.52
CA SER A 137 40.19 16.77 23.34
C SER A 137 41.12 16.24 22.22
N GLY A 138 42.36 16.75 22.14
CA GLY A 138 43.37 16.25 21.21
C GLY A 138 43.90 14.86 21.57
N GLU A 139 44.05 14.53 22.87
CA GLU A 139 44.51 13.22 23.33
C GLU A 139 43.47 12.14 23.05
N LEU A 140 42.18 12.47 23.22
CA LEU A 140 41.08 11.55 22.90
C LEU A 140 40.96 11.28 21.40
N LEU A 141 41.15 12.30 20.56
CA LEU A 141 41.17 12.13 19.10
C LEU A 141 42.36 11.28 18.64
N ASN A 142 43.53 11.48 19.24
CA ASN A 142 44.72 10.67 18.95
C ASN A 142 44.52 9.21 19.34
N LEU A 143 43.88 8.95 20.49
CA LEU A 143 43.57 7.59 20.95
C LEU A 143 42.55 6.90 20.02
N LEU A 144 41.48 7.61 19.63
CA LEU A 144 40.48 7.11 18.68
C LEU A 144 41.10 6.79 17.31
N HIS A 145 41.94 7.69 16.79
CA HIS A 145 42.63 7.47 15.53
C HIS A 145 43.54 6.23 15.59
N SER A 146 44.27 6.04 16.70
CA SER A 146 45.10 4.85 16.93
C SER A 146 44.29 3.55 16.91
N ILE A 147 43.17 3.51 17.63
CA ILE A 147 42.28 2.33 17.71
C ILE A 147 41.73 1.94 16.33
N ILE A 148 41.31 2.93 15.54
CA ILE A 148 40.75 2.71 14.20
C ILE A 148 41.83 2.14 13.27
N VAL A 149 43.02 2.74 13.27
CA VAL A 149 44.15 2.28 12.43
C VAL A 149 44.58 0.85 12.79
N SER A 150 44.65 0.52 14.08
CA SER A 150 44.98 -0.83 14.53
C SER A 150 43.93 -1.87 14.14
N SER A 151 42.66 -1.49 14.08
CA SER A 151 41.55 -2.38 13.71
C SER A 151 41.45 -2.64 12.20
N MET A 152 42.15 -1.85 11.37
CA MET A 152 42.16 -1.99 9.91
C MET A 152 43.37 -2.76 9.37
N GLN A 153 44.29 -3.21 10.21
CA GLN A 153 45.39 -4.09 9.78
C GLN A 153 44.84 -5.52 9.58
N PRO A 154 44.85 -6.07 8.36
CA PRO A 154 44.51 -7.47 8.16
C PRO A 154 45.59 -8.32 8.81
N SER A 155 45.20 -9.23 9.68
CA SER A 155 46.06 -10.32 10.14
C SER A 155 46.30 -11.26 8.93
N TYR A 156 47.43 -11.08 8.26
CA TYR A 156 47.92 -12.04 7.27
C TYR A 156 48.56 -13.22 8.03
N GLU A 157 47.86 -14.35 8.08
CA GLU A 157 48.50 -15.68 8.18
C GLU A 157 48.72 -16.26 6.78
#